data_AF-A0A962RNC3-F1
#
_entry.id   AF-A0A962RNC3-F1
#
_cell.length_a   1.000
_cell.length_b   1.000
_cell.length_c   1.000
_cell.angle_alpha   90.00
_cell.angle_beta   90.00
_cell.angle_gamma   90.00
#
_symmetry.space_group_name_H-M   'P 1'
#
loop_
_entity.id
_entity.type
_entity.pdbx_description
1 polymer ?
#
loop_
_entity_poly.entity_id
_entity_poly.type
_entity_poly.pdbx_seq_one_letter_code
_entity_poly.pdbx_strand_id
1 'polypeptide(L)' 'WWKIVGDETMIALVVVMGEVAFLGPGGEVRARASAASQRDAYEAYCREHGLVIHELSDR' A
#
# COMPACT_ATOMS: atom_id res chain seq x y z
N TRP A 1 0.16 6.60 2.03
CA TRP A 1 0.12 6.35 3.48
C TRP A 1 -0.77 7.40 4.08
N TRP A 2 -1.54 7.04 5.10
CA TRP A 2 -2.54 7.89 5.72
C TRP A 2 -2.21 8.02 7.20
N LYS A 3 -2.42 9.21 7.77
CA LYS A 3 -2.42 9.36 9.23
C LYS A 3 -3.87 9.45 9.66
N ILE A 4 -4.29 8.49 10.48
CA ILE A 4 -5.58 8.54 11.17
C ILE A 4 -5.37 9.42 12.41
N VAL A 5 -6.30 10.33 12.67
CA VAL A 5 -6.31 11.21 13.85
C VAL A 5 -7.63 11.00 14.57
N GLY A 6 -7.58 10.82 15.89
CA GLY A 6 -8.72 10.41 16.71
C GLY A 6 -8.62 8.95 17.14
N ASP A 7 -9.61 8.50 17.91
CA ASP A 7 -9.58 7.21 18.60
C ASP A 7 -10.39 6.11 17.90
N GLU A 8 -11.08 6.47 16.81
CA GLU A 8 -11.90 5.53 16.03
C GLU A 8 -11.12 4.96 14.85
N THR A 9 -11.33 3.66 14.58
CA THR A 9 -10.75 2.99 13.41
C THR A 9 -11.31 3.58 12.12
N MET A 10 -10.44 4.12 11.28
CA MET A 10 -10.83 4.55 9.93
C MET A 10 -10.77 3.37 8.96
N ILE A 11 -11.89 3.11 8.30
CA ILE A 11 -11.98 2.17 7.17
C ILE A 11 -12.37 2.96 5.93
N ALA A 12 -11.59 2.83 4.85
CA ALA A 12 -11.85 3.50 3.59
C ALA A 12 -11.66 2.54 2.41
N LEU A 13 -12.57 2.58 1.44
CA LEU A 13 -12.36 1.99 0.13
C LEU A 13 -11.58 2.99 -0.72
N VAL A 14 -10.41 2.59 -1.22
CA VAL A 14 -9.53 3.47 -2.00
C VAL A 14 -9.21 2.81 -3.33
N VAL A 15 -9.42 3.55 -4.42
CA VAL A 15 -8.95 3.19 -5.76
C VAL A 15 -7.79 4.12 -6.10
N VAL A 16 -6.61 3.54 -6.33
CA VAL A 16 -5.40 4.29 -6.68
C VAL A 16 -5.00 3.94 -8.10
N MET A 17 -4.81 4.97 -8.92
CA MET A 17 -4.33 4.84 -10.29
C MET A 17 -2.89 5.34 -10.39
N GLY A 18 -2.00 4.54 -10.96
CA GLY A 18 -0.59 4.87 -11.11
C GLY A 18 0.23 4.63 -9.83
N GLU A 19 0.99 5.64 -9.41
CA GLU A 19 1.88 5.58 -8.25
C GLU A 19 1.56 6.66 -7.23
N VAL A 20 1.84 6.37 -5.96
CA VAL A 20 1.80 7.34 -4.87
C VAL A 20 3.23 7.76 -4.54
N ALA A 21 3.55 9.03 -4.74
CA ALA A 21 4.81 9.62 -4.31
C ALA A 21 4.71 10.14 -2.87
N PHE A 22 5.69 9.81 -2.05
CA PHE A 22 5.79 10.26 -0.67
C PHE A 22 6.75 11.42 -0.57
N LEU A 23 6.20 12.58 -0.21
CA LEU A 23 6.95 13.83 -0.21
C LEU A 23 7.50 14.11 1.19
N GLY A 24 8.75 14.57 1.23
CA GLY A 24 9.32 15.17 2.43
C GLY A 24 8.88 16.62 2.61
N PRO A 25 9.33 17.29 3.69
CA PRO A 25 8.92 18.66 4.01
C PRO A 25 9.26 19.69 2.91
N GLY A 26 10.28 19.42 2.07
CA GLY A 26 10.67 20.29 0.96
C GLY A 26 10.00 19.92 -0.37
N GLY A 27 9.07 18.96 -0.39
CA GLY A 27 8.44 18.46 -1.61
C GLY A 27 9.29 17.43 -2.37
N GLU A 28 10.43 17.03 -1.83
CA GLU A 28 11.26 15.99 -2.42
C GLU A 28 10.59 14.62 -2.31
N VAL A 29 10.67 13.81 -3.38
CA VAL A 29 10.15 12.44 -3.34
C VAL A 29 11.11 11.56 -2.55
N ARG A 30 10.64 11.00 -1.44
CA ARG A 30 11.39 10.09 -0.56
C ARG A 30 11.15 8.62 -0.89
N ALA A 31 9.96 8.30 -1.37
CA ALA A 31 9.58 6.95 -1.75
C ALA A 31 8.44 6.99 -2.76
N ARG A 32 8.20 5.86 -3.42
CA ARG A 32 7.06 5.62 -4.31
C ARG A 32 6.43 4.29 -3.95
N ALA A 33 5.10 4.25 -3.98
CA ALA A 33 4.33 3.00 -3.96
C ALA A 33 3.60 2.85 -5.29
N SER A 34 3.77 1.71 -5.92
CA SER A 34 3.10 1.28 -7.15
C SER A 34 2.32 -0.01 -6.89
N ALA A 35 1.47 -0.39 -7.85
CA ALA A 35 0.79 -1.68 -7.81
C ALA A 35 1.77 -2.87 -7.67
N ALA A 36 2.97 -2.78 -8.25
CA ALA A 36 4.00 -3.80 -8.11
C ALA A 36 4.52 -3.90 -6.68
N SER A 37 4.95 -2.77 -6.08
CA SER A 37 5.45 -2.78 -4.70
C SER A 37 4.39 -3.21 -3.67
N GLN A 38 3.11 -2.92 -3.93
CA GLN A 38 2.02 -3.36 -3.06
C GLN A 38 1.74 -4.86 -3.20
N ARG A 39 1.91 -5.44 -4.40
CA ARG A 39 1.88 -6.90 -4.60
C ARG A 39 3.02 -7.58 -3.86
N ASP A 40 4.25 -7.05 -3.98
CA ASP A 40 5.40 -7.61 -3.27
C ASP A 40 5.18 -7.61 -1.74
N ALA A 41 4.64 -6.52 -1.19
CA ALA A 41 4.31 -6.41 0.23
C ALA A 41 3.23 -7.41 0.67
N TYR A 42 2.17 -7.58 -0.13
CA TYR A 42 1.13 -8.58 0.12
C TYR A 42 1.70 -10.00 0.14
N GLU A 43 2.48 -10.36 -0.88
CA GLU A 43 3.08 -11.70 -0.94
C GLU A 43 4.05 -11.97 0.22
N ALA A 44 4.88 -10.98 0.56
CA ALA A 44 5.80 -11.08 1.70
C ALA A 44 5.04 -11.34 3.00
N TYR A 45 3.97 -10.58 3.25
CA TYR A 45 3.11 -10.77 4.42
C TYR A 45 2.47 -12.16 4.44
N CYS A 46 1.93 -12.62 3.30
CA CYS A 46 1.35 -13.96 3.21
C CYS A 46 2.37 -15.05 3.51
N ARG A 47 3.59 -14.96 2.94
CA ARG A 47 4.67 -15.94 3.20
C ARG A 47 5.06 -15.97 4.66
N GLU A 48 5.24 -14.80 5.29
CA GLU A 48 5.62 -14.67 6.70
C GLU A 48 4.58 -15.33 7.63
N HIS A 49 3.30 -15.27 7.27
CA HIS A 49 2.20 -15.76 8.11
C HIS A 49 1.64 -17.13 7.66
N GLY A 50 2.26 -17.77 6.67
CA GLY A 50 1.80 -19.07 6.14
C GLY A 50 0.44 -19.02 5.45
N LEU A 51 0.04 -17.86 4.91
CA LEU A 51 -1.22 -17.67 4.20
C LEU A 51 -1.11 -18.09 2.73
N VAL A 52 -2.22 -18.57 2.18
CA VAL A 52 -2.32 -18.85 0.74
C VAL A 52 -2.28 -17.54 -0.04
N ILE A 53 -1.38 -17.48 -1.03
CA ILE A 53 -1.28 -16.33 -1.94
C ILE A 53 -2.33 -16.51 -3.04
N HIS A 54 -3.33 -15.63 -3.06
CA HIS A 54 -4.27 -15.50 -4.17
C HIS A 54 -3.70 -14.62 -5.27
N GLU A 55 -4.01 -14.95 -6.53
CA GLU A 55 -3.69 -14.07 -7.65
C GLU A 55 -4.68 -12.90 -7.72
N LEU A 56 -4.13 -11.68 -7.75
CA LEU A 56 -4.87 -10.41 -7.63
C LEU A 56 -4.84 -9.58 -8.93
N SER A 57 -4.22 -10.09 -9.99
CA SER A 57 -4.20 -9.45 -11.30
C SER A 57 -5.42 -9.87 -12.13
N ASP A 58 -6.05 -8.91 -12.82
CA ASP A 58 -6.96 -9.20 -13.92
C ASP A 58 -6.12 -9.65 -15.13
N ARG A 59 -6.42 -10.83 -15.68
CA ARG A 59 -5.74 -11.40 -16.85
C ARG A 59 -6.01 -10.63 -18.14
#